data_AF-A0A945MG89-F1
#
_entry.id   AF-A0A945MG89-F1
#
_cell.length_a   1.000
_cell.length_b   1.000
_cell.length_c   1.000
_cell.angle_alpha   90.00
_cell.angle_beta   90.00
_cell.angle_gamma   90.00
#
_symmetry.space_group_name_H-M   'P 1'
#
loop_
_entity.id
_entity.type
_entity.pdbx_description
1 polymer ?
#
loop_
_entity_poly.entity_id
_entity_poly.type
_entity_poly.pdbx_seq_one_letter_code
_entity_poly.pdbx_strand_id
1 'polypeptide(L)'
;DLLFLIFNNNDFYAGGWWTMLFALVASAAAIATGIIDDTLIGHLGSVYPLWLNHGLVQLFSCILFLTLFLWRTKDKSIFYDNLKKRVYTATALIGIVILYYGGHLGAELAGRV
;
A
#
# COMPACT_ATOMS: atom_id res chain seq x y z
N ASP A 1 -3.32 10.69 -7.21
CA ASP A 1 -4.69 11.09 -6.79
C ASP A 1 -4.80 12.53 -6.33
N LEU A 2 -3.98 13.02 -5.40
CA LEU A 2 -4.01 14.44 -5.00
C LEU A 2 -3.85 15.40 -6.20
N LEU A 3 -2.98 15.08 -7.16
CA LEU A 3 -2.83 15.86 -8.39
C LEU A 3 -4.14 15.96 -9.19
N PHE A 4 -4.91 14.87 -9.30
CA PHE A 4 -6.23 14.91 -9.92
C PHE A 4 -7.18 15.79 -9.12
N LEU A 5 -7.19 15.69 -7.79
CA LEU A 5 -8.06 16.48 -6.94
C LEU A 5 -7.77 17.99 -6.98
N ILE A 6 -6.50 18.38 -7.19
CA ILE A 6 -6.08 19.79 -7.27
C ILE A 6 -6.32 20.36 -8.68
N PHE A 7 -5.91 19.63 -9.72
CA PHE A 7 -5.90 20.15 -11.09
C PHE A 7 -7.10 19.72 -11.93
N ASN A 8 -7.91 18.76 -11.46
CA ASN A 8 -9.05 18.20 -12.17
C ASN A 8 -8.74 17.72 -13.61
N ASN A 9 -7.53 17.20 -13.83
CA ASN A 9 -7.08 16.70 -15.14
C ASN A 9 -7.14 15.15 -15.18
N ASN A 10 -7.87 14.62 -16.16
CA ASN A 10 -8.07 13.17 -16.36
C ASN A 10 -6.76 12.38 -16.57
N ASP A 11 -5.68 13.01 -17.02
CA ASP A 11 -4.37 12.36 -17.12
C ASP A 11 -3.82 12.02 -15.73
N PHE A 12 -4.00 12.90 -14.75
CA PHE A 12 -3.64 12.60 -13.35
C PHE A 12 -4.57 11.55 -12.73
N TYR A 13 -5.82 11.47 -13.19
CA TYR A 13 -6.70 10.38 -12.82
C TYR A 13 -6.15 9.05 -13.33
N ALA A 14 -5.89 8.94 -14.65
CA ALA A 14 -5.32 7.73 -15.23
C ALA A 14 -3.95 7.38 -14.61
N GLY A 15 -3.08 8.36 -14.44
CA GLY A 15 -1.75 8.19 -13.84
C GLY A 15 -1.81 7.67 -12.40
N GLY A 16 -2.76 8.15 -11.59
CA GLY A 16 -2.97 7.62 -10.24
C GLY A 16 -3.38 6.14 -10.23
N TRP A 17 -4.21 5.74 -11.19
CA TRP A 17 -4.63 4.33 -11.31
C TRP A 17 -3.46 3.44 -11.73
N TRP A 18 -2.67 3.84 -12.73
CA TRP A 18 -1.49 3.10 -13.17
C TRP A 18 -0.43 3.00 -12.08
N THR A 19 -0.18 4.09 -11.35
CA THR A 19 0.75 4.10 -10.21
C THR A 19 0.35 3.06 -9.17
N MET A 20 -0.94 2.97 -8.85
CA MET A 20 -1.43 1.98 -7.88
C MET A 20 -1.31 0.55 -8.39
N LEU A 21 -1.57 0.29 -9.68
CA LEU A 21 -1.37 -1.02 -10.28
C LEU A 21 0.11 -1.44 -10.22
N PHE A 22 1.03 -0.57 -10.65
CA PHE A 22 2.46 -0.88 -10.61
C PHE A 22 2.96 -1.07 -9.19
N ALA A 23 2.48 -0.28 -8.23
CA ALA A 23 2.80 -0.48 -6.82
C ALA A 23 2.34 -1.86 -6.31
N LEU A 24 1.14 -2.32 -6.69
CA LEU A 24 0.66 -3.65 -6.30
C LEU A 24 1.47 -4.79 -6.95
N VAL A 25 1.84 -4.65 -8.22
CA VAL A 25 2.73 -5.62 -8.90
C VAL A 25 4.10 -5.67 -8.24
N ALA A 26 4.69 -4.50 -7.93
CA ALA A 26 5.96 -4.41 -7.23
C ALA A 26 5.87 -5.00 -5.81
N SER A 27 4.79 -4.73 -5.08
CA SER A 27 4.54 -5.32 -3.76
C SER A 27 4.42 -6.84 -3.83
N ALA A 28 3.77 -7.40 -4.85
CA ALA A 28 3.70 -8.85 -5.03
C ALA A 28 5.09 -9.47 -5.23
N ALA A 29 5.96 -8.83 -6.03
CA ALA A 29 7.34 -9.26 -6.20
C ALA A 29 8.15 -9.13 -4.90
N ALA A 30 7.97 -8.03 -4.15
CA ALA A 30 8.62 -7.82 -2.85
C ALA A 30 8.19 -8.86 -1.81
N ILE A 31 6.89 -9.19 -1.74
CA ILE A 31 6.36 -10.24 -0.86
C ILE A 31 6.94 -11.60 -1.25
N ALA A 32 6.95 -11.94 -2.54
CA ALA A 32 7.48 -13.22 -3.01
C ALA A 32 8.97 -13.37 -2.66
N THR A 33 9.77 -12.32 -2.91
CA THR A 33 11.21 -12.32 -2.58
C THR A 33 11.44 -12.35 -1.07
N GLY A 34 10.66 -11.63 -0.27
CA GLY A 34 10.71 -11.68 1.19
C GLY A 34 10.39 -13.07 1.75
N ILE A 35 9.38 -13.76 1.20
CA ILE A 35 9.07 -15.15 1.59
C ILE A 35 10.22 -16.09 1.23
N ILE A 36 10.82 -15.95 0.04
CA ILE A 36 11.98 -16.78 -0.35
C ILE A 36 13.14 -16.58 0.61
N ASP A 37 13.47 -15.34 0.95
CA ASP A 37 14.53 -15.02 1.91
C ASP A 37 14.23 -15.60 3.30
N ASP A 38 12.98 -15.46 3.76
CA ASP A 38 12.54 -15.98 5.05
C ASP A 38 12.54 -17.53 5.10
N THR A 39 12.27 -18.22 3.99
CA THR A 39 12.45 -19.69 3.93
C THR A 39 13.90 -20.15 4.04
N LEU A 40 14.86 -19.27 3.71
CA LEU A 40 16.29 -19.56 3.83
C LEU A 40 16.84 -19.25 5.23
N ILE A 41 16.31 -18.22 5.90
CA ILE A 41 16.84 -17.70 7.19
C ILE A 41 15.99 -18.16 8.40
N GLY A 42 14.71 -18.50 8.21
CA GLY A 42 13.85 -19.16 9.19
C GLY A 42 13.23 -18.22 10.23
N HIS A 43 12.47 -17.19 9.82
CA HIS A 43 11.86 -16.17 10.68
C HIS A 43 10.32 -16.10 10.63
N LEU A 44 9.66 -16.84 9.73
CA LEU A 44 8.18 -16.91 9.57
C LEU A 44 7.38 -17.19 10.85
N GLY A 45 8.01 -17.65 11.93
CA GLY A 45 7.36 -18.01 13.19
C GLY A 45 7.06 -16.85 14.16
N SER A 46 7.72 -15.68 14.03
CA SER A 46 7.58 -14.57 15.00
C SER A 46 6.64 -13.45 14.52
N VAL A 47 5.39 -13.81 14.27
CA VAL A 47 4.34 -12.87 13.83
C VAL A 47 3.78 -11.99 14.95
N TYR A 48 4.27 -12.14 16.19
CA TYR A 48 3.86 -11.33 17.34
C TYR A 48 5.06 -10.55 17.91
N PRO A 49 4.92 -9.25 18.23
CA PRO A 49 3.71 -8.42 18.18
C PRO A 49 3.37 -7.93 16.76
N LEU A 50 2.07 -7.92 16.41
CA LEU A 50 1.59 -7.67 15.04
C LEU A 50 2.09 -6.35 14.41
N TRP A 51 2.16 -5.27 15.21
CA TRP A 51 2.57 -3.94 14.72
C TRP A 51 4.07 -3.70 14.77
N LEU A 52 4.85 -4.64 15.31
CA LEU A 52 6.31 -4.56 15.34
C LEU A 52 6.95 -5.49 14.31
N ASN A 53 6.16 -6.37 13.68
CA ASN A 53 6.61 -7.20 12.58
C ASN A 53 6.45 -6.43 11.26
N HIS A 54 7.58 -6.02 10.67
CA HIS A 54 7.60 -5.26 9.42
C HIS A 54 6.82 -5.96 8.29
N GLY A 55 6.98 -7.28 8.14
CA GLY A 55 6.36 -8.06 7.07
C GLY A 55 4.84 -8.08 7.17
N LEU A 56 4.31 -8.21 8.39
CA LEU A 56 2.87 -8.11 8.65
C LEU A 56 2.31 -6.72 8.36
N VAL A 57 2.99 -5.66 8.82
CA VAL A 57 2.59 -4.28 8.53
C VAL A 57 2.60 -4.02 7.03
N GLN A 58 3.60 -4.56 6.31
CA GLN A 58 3.72 -4.43 4.86
C GLN A 58 2.60 -5.19 4.13
N LEU A 59 2.30 -6.42 4.53
CA LEU A 59 1.18 -7.20 4.00
C LEU A 59 -0.16 -6.51 4.24
N PHE A 60 -0.38 -5.98 5.44
CA PHE A 60 -1.57 -5.21 5.78
C PHE A 60 -1.72 -3.99 4.86
N SER A 61 -0.64 -3.22 4.67
CA SER A 61 -0.66 -2.06 3.76
C SER A 61 -0.96 -2.47 2.31
N CYS A 62 -0.39 -3.58 1.84
CA CYS A 62 -0.64 -4.12 0.51
C CYS A 62 -2.11 -4.52 0.32
N ILE A 63 -2.72 -5.19 1.29
CA ILE A 63 -4.15 -5.56 1.27
C ILE A 63 -5.03 -4.30 1.24
N LEU A 64 -4.71 -3.30 2.07
CA LEU A 64 -5.43 -2.03 2.09
C LEU A 64 -5.41 -1.35 0.71
N PHE A 65 -4.24 -1.22 0.09
CA PHE A 65 -4.12 -0.64 -1.25
C PHE A 65 -4.76 -1.50 -2.33
N LEU A 66 -4.74 -2.83 -2.21
CA LEU A 66 -5.46 -3.72 -3.10
C LEU A 66 -6.97 -3.49 -3.01
N THR A 67 -7.54 -3.37 -1.81
CA THR A 67 -8.95 -3.05 -1.62
C THR A 67 -9.32 -1.70 -2.23
N LEU A 68 -8.50 -0.66 -2.02
CA LEU A 68 -8.71 0.66 -2.64
C LEU A 68 -8.64 0.56 -4.17
N PHE A 69 -7.65 -0.16 -4.71
CA PHE A 69 -7.50 -0.35 -6.15
C PHE A 69 -8.70 -1.06 -6.77
N LEU A 70 -9.18 -2.14 -6.13
CA LEU A 70 -10.36 -2.87 -6.56
C LEU A 70 -11.62 -1.99 -6.51
N TRP A 71 -11.79 -1.21 -5.44
CA TRP A 71 -12.93 -0.29 -5.32
C TRP A 71 -12.91 0.76 -6.43
N ARG A 72 -11.77 1.42 -6.65
CA ARG A 72 -11.60 2.41 -7.72
C ARG A 72 -11.80 1.83 -9.12
N THR A 73 -11.36 0.59 -9.34
CA THR A 73 -11.48 -0.06 -10.65
C THR A 73 -12.94 -0.42 -10.96
N LYS A 74 -13.71 -0.82 -9.93
CA LYS A 74 -15.15 -1.10 -10.05
C LYS A 74 -15.97 0.18 -10.18
N ASP A 75 -15.66 1.20 -9.39
CA ASP A 75 -16.37 2.48 -9.37
C ASP A 75 -15.49 3.60 -9.96
N LYS A 76 -15.59 3.77 -11.29
CA LYS A 76 -14.89 4.85 -12.01
C LYS A 76 -15.37 6.25 -11.63
N SER A 77 -16.48 6.36 -10.90
CA SER A 77 -17.05 7.64 -10.46
C SER A 77 -16.64 8.02 -9.04
N ILE A 78 -15.75 7.24 -8.39
CA ILE A 78 -15.42 7.35 -6.96
C ILE A 78 -14.98 8.75 -6.51
N PHE A 79 -14.37 9.52 -7.40
CA PHE A 79 -13.90 10.88 -7.10
C PHE A 79 -14.93 11.99 -7.41
N TYR A 80 -16.04 11.67 -8.08
CA TYR A 80 -17.13 12.60 -8.37
C TYR A 80 -18.19 12.62 -7.26
N ASP A 81 -18.29 11.55 -6.47
CA ASP A 81 -19.08 11.52 -5.23
C ASP A 81 -18.27 12.10 -4.06
N ASN A 82 -18.85 13.07 -3.33
CA ASN A 82 -18.14 13.76 -2.26
C ASN A 82 -17.78 12.87 -1.06
N LEU A 83 -18.65 11.93 -0.68
CA LEU A 83 -18.39 11.04 0.44
C LEU A 83 -17.35 9.99 0.05
N LYS A 84 -17.54 9.32 -1.10
CA LYS A 84 -16.60 8.31 -1.59
C LYS A 84 -15.21 8.89 -1.80
N LYS A 85 -15.10 10.07 -2.42
CA LYS A 85 -13.85 10.81 -2.58
C LYS A 85 -13.13 11.03 -1.26
N ARG A 86 -13.85 11.50 -0.23
CA ARG A 86 -13.28 11.78 1.10
C ARG A 86 -12.81 10.50 1.77
N VAL A 87 -13.65 9.47 1.80
CA VAL A 87 -13.32 8.17 2.41
C VAL A 87 -12.13 7.54 1.70
N TYR A 88 -12.15 7.47 0.36
CA TYR A 88 -11.06 6.92 -0.43
C TYR A 88 -9.74 7.65 -0.16
N THR A 89 -9.74 8.98 -0.21
CA THR A 89 -8.54 9.80 -0.04
C THR A 89 -8.00 9.70 1.38
N ALA A 90 -8.86 9.75 2.41
CA ALA A 90 -8.44 9.61 3.80
C ALA A 90 -7.84 8.23 4.07
N THR A 91 -8.49 7.16 3.62
CA THR A 91 -7.98 5.79 3.76
C THR A 91 -6.65 5.61 3.02
N ALA A 92 -6.50 6.19 1.83
CA ALA A 92 -5.23 6.15 1.09
C ALA A 92 -4.11 6.85 1.87
N LEU A 93 -4.37 8.04 2.43
CA LEU A 93 -3.38 8.78 3.23
C LEU A 93 -2.96 8.01 4.49
N ILE A 94 -3.91 7.40 5.20
CA ILE A 94 -3.63 6.52 6.35
C ILE A 94 -2.79 5.32 5.88
N GLY A 95 -3.15 4.71 4.75
CA GLY A 95 -2.40 3.61 4.15
C GLY A 95 -0.95 3.98 3.84
N ILE A 96 -0.69 5.21 3.37
CA ILE A 96 0.68 5.70 3.13
C ILE A 96 1.46 5.76 4.46
N VAL A 97 0.87 6.29 5.53
CA VAL A 97 1.54 6.35 6.85
C VAL A 97 1.90 4.95 7.34
N ILE A 98 0.97 3.98 7.23
CA ILE A 98 1.21 2.59 7.63
C ILE A 98 2.30 1.95 6.77
N LEU A 99 2.30 2.20 5.46
CA LEU A 99 3.33 1.72 4.53
C LEU A 99 4.72 2.25 4.90
N TYR A 100 4.84 3.55 5.21
CA TYR A 100 6.12 4.13 5.65
C TYR A 100 6.58 3.56 6.98
N TYR A 101 5.66 3.34 7.93
CA TYR A 101 5.98 2.72 9.20
C TYR A 101 6.47 1.27 9.03
N GLY A 102 5.82 0.47 8.18
CA GLY A 102 6.30 -0.87 7.83
C GLY A 102 7.70 -0.86 7.21
N GLY A 103 7.98 0.10 6.32
CA GLY A 103 9.31 0.32 5.75
C GLY A 103 10.37 0.70 6.81
N HIS A 104 10.00 1.53 7.79
CA HIS A 104 10.88 1.90 8.90
C HIS A 104 11.25 0.68 9.75
N LEU A 105 10.29 -0.15 10.14
CA LEU A 105 10.55 -1.41 10.85
C LEU A 105 11.45 -2.35 10.04
N GLY A 106 11.28 -2.39 8.71
CA GLY A 106 12.15 -3.16 7.83
C GLY A 106 13.59 -2.65 7.82
N ALA A 107 13.78 -1.32 7.89
CA ALA A 107 15.11 -0.71 7.98
C ALA A 107 15.78 -0.97 9.34
N GLU A 108 15.02 -0.94 10.44
CA GLU A 108 15.49 -1.33 11.78
C GLU A 108 15.94 -2.79 11.79
N LEU A 109 15.13 -3.70 11.22
CA LEU A 109 15.48 -5.12 11.11
C LEU A 109 16.78 -5.34 10.32
N ALA A 110 17.01 -4.53 9.29
CA ALA A 110 18.24 -4.57 8.49
C ALA A 110 19.43 -3.85 9.14
N GLY A 111 19.28 -3.28 10.35
CA GLY A 111 20.33 -2.53 11.06
C GLY A 111 20.75 -1.25 10.34
N ARG A 112 19.83 -0.61 9.62
CA ARG A 112 20.10 0.59 8.81
C ARG A 112 19.69 1.90 9.49
N VAL A 113 18.96 1.80 10.59
CA VAL A 113 18.52 2.90 11.48
C VAL A 113 18.50 2.41 12.92
#